data_AF-A0A0J7LB13-F1
#
_entry.id   AF-A0A0J7LB13-F1
#
_cell.length_a   1.000
_cell.length_b   1.000
_cell.length_c   1.000
_cell.angle_alpha   90.00
_cell.angle_beta   90.00
_cell.angle_gamma   90.00
#
_symmetry.space_group_name_H-M   'P 1'
#
loop_
_entity.id
_entity.type
_entity.pdbx_description
1 polymer ?
#
loop_
_entity_poly.entity_id
_entity_poly.type
_entity_poly.pdbx_seq_one_letter_code
_entity_poly.pdbx_strand_id
1 'polypeptide(L)'
;MKRKAESNTNKSTTLSKSHWSAGLLKSMEDPECIVKEDDKIVVIKDKYPKAQFHYLVLPKENIHSIWQVKRNHQDLLTHMHDVAHGLVENQTDHEFM
;
A
#
# COMPACT_ATOMS: atom_id res chain seq x y z
N MET A 1 51.23 -32.87 1.20
CA MET A 1 51.73 -31.62 1.81
C MET A 1 51.06 -30.43 1.14
N LYS A 2 50.48 -29.49 1.93
CA LYS A 2 50.14 -28.08 1.60
C LYS A 2 48.90 -27.87 0.70
N ARG A 3 47.90 -27.02 1.00
CA ARG A 3 47.54 -26.11 2.10
C ARG A 3 46.01 -25.91 2.05
N LYS A 4 45.36 -25.87 3.21
CA LYS A 4 43.94 -25.50 3.40
C LYS A 4 43.82 -23.97 3.30
N ALA A 5 42.93 -23.46 2.45
CA ALA A 5 42.60 -22.04 2.40
C ALA A 5 41.28 -21.83 3.15
N GLU A 6 41.38 -21.25 4.34
CA GLU A 6 40.23 -20.77 5.10
C GLU A 6 39.91 -19.35 4.62
N SER A 7 38.86 -19.20 3.82
CA SER A 7 38.35 -17.87 3.43
C SER A 7 37.40 -17.35 4.51
N ASN A 8 37.97 -16.64 5.47
CA ASN A 8 37.23 -15.85 6.45
C ASN A 8 36.51 -14.71 5.71
N THR A 9 35.23 -14.91 5.40
CA THR A 9 34.42 -13.90 4.70
C THR A 9 33.50 -13.24 5.71
N ASN A 10 33.98 -12.18 6.35
CA ASN A 10 33.13 -11.21 7.03
C ASN A 10 32.22 -10.58 5.98
N LYS A 11 31.05 -11.19 5.77
CA LYS A 11 30.07 -10.74 4.80
C LYS A 11 29.36 -9.51 5.37
N SER A 12 29.87 -8.36 4.96
CA SER A 12 29.16 -7.13 4.61
C SER A 12 27.73 -7.02 5.14
N THR A 13 27.51 -6.07 6.05
CA THR A 13 26.21 -5.50 6.39
C THR A 13 25.55 -4.98 5.11
N THR A 14 24.82 -5.85 4.43
CA THR A 14 23.99 -5.47 3.29
C THR A 14 22.83 -4.64 3.84
N LEU A 15 22.91 -3.33 3.66
CA LEU A 15 21.74 -2.45 3.64
C LEU A 15 20.70 -3.14 2.76
N SER A 16 19.66 -3.69 3.39
CA SER A 16 18.55 -4.34 2.71
C SER A 16 17.97 -3.32 1.76
N LYS A 17 18.30 -3.44 0.47
CA LYS A 17 17.65 -2.68 -0.59
C LYS A 17 16.20 -3.15 -0.56
N SER A 18 15.34 -2.38 0.10
CA SER A 18 13.89 -2.55 0.03
C SER A 18 13.53 -2.79 -1.42
N HIS A 19 12.95 -3.95 -1.71
CA HIS A 19 12.63 -4.36 -3.06
C HIS A 19 11.71 -3.28 -3.69
N TRP A 20 11.95 -2.90 -4.94
CA TRP A 20 11.23 -1.79 -5.59
C TRP A 20 9.71 -1.95 -5.57
N SER A 21 9.21 -3.20 -5.52
CA SER A 21 7.78 -3.50 -5.39
C SER A 21 7.17 -3.15 -4.03
N ALA A 22 7.98 -2.92 -3.00
CA ALA A 22 7.51 -2.52 -1.66
C ALA A 22 7.23 -1.01 -1.57
N GLY A 23 7.40 -0.25 -2.66
CA GLY A 23 7.16 1.19 -2.67
C GLY A 23 5.73 1.58 -2.27
N LEU A 24 4.73 0.75 -2.60
CA LEU A 24 3.34 1.00 -2.21
C LEU A 24 3.16 0.90 -0.68
N LEU A 25 3.73 -0.13 -0.05
CA LEU A 25 3.67 -0.30 1.41
C LEU A 25 4.29 0.89 2.12
N LYS A 26 5.43 1.39 1.63
CA LYS A 26 6.04 2.60 2.19
C LYS A 26 5.15 3.84 2.02
N SER A 27 4.41 3.94 0.92
CA SER A 27 3.50 5.06 0.67
C SER A 27 2.27 5.02 1.59
N MET A 28 1.86 3.83 2.03
CA MET A 28 0.79 3.67 3.04
C MET A 28 1.19 4.20 4.42
N GLU A 29 2.49 4.27 4.72
CA GLU A 29 3.03 4.78 5.98
C GLU A 29 3.43 6.26 5.92
N ASP A 30 3.40 6.87 4.73
CA ASP A 30 3.84 8.24 4.52
C ASP A 30 2.71 9.25 4.81
N PRO A 31 2.82 10.08 5.86
CA PRO A 31 1.77 11.02 6.23
C PRO A 31 1.44 12.04 5.14
N GLU A 32 2.36 12.35 4.23
CA GLU A 32 2.09 13.29 3.12
C GLU A 32 1.23 12.65 2.02
N CYS A 33 1.24 11.33 1.90
CA CYS A 33 0.44 10.59 0.94
C CYS A 33 -0.98 10.30 1.46
N ILE A 34 -1.16 10.24 2.77
CA ILE A 34 -2.41 9.84 3.44
C ILE A 34 -3.46 10.95 3.35
N VAL A 35 -4.63 10.58 2.83
CA VAL A 35 -5.84 11.43 2.78
C VAL A 35 -6.75 11.13 3.97
N LYS A 36 -6.86 9.85 4.32
CA LYS A 36 -7.68 9.37 5.44
C LYS A 36 -7.12 8.04 5.91
N GLU A 37 -7.19 7.80 7.21
CA GLU A 37 -6.76 6.54 7.82
C GLU A 37 -7.70 6.20 8.98
N ASP A 38 -7.98 4.90 9.14
CA ASP A 38 -8.64 4.35 10.31
C ASP A 38 -8.03 2.98 10.68
N ASP A 39 -8.63 2.26 11.62
CA ASP A 39 -8.10 0.98 12.11
C ASP A 39 -8.06 -0.12 11.04
N LYS A 40 -8.88 -0.02 9.97
CA LYS A 40 -9.05 -1.06 8.94
C LYS A 40 -8.37 -0.71 7.62
N ILE A 41 -8.34 0.57 7.26
CA ILE A 41 -7.92 1.02 5.91
C ILE A 41 -7.04 2.26 5.97
N VAL A 42 -6.32 2.48 4.87
CA VAL A 42 -5.66 3.75 4.56
C VAL A 42 -6.05 4.18 3.16
N VAL A 43 -6.33 5.47 2.99
CA VAL A 43 -6.58 6.10 1.70
C VAL A 43 -5.40 7.00 1.36
N ILE A 44 -4.78 6.76 0.21
CA ILE A 44 -3.68 7.59 -0.29
C ILE A 44 -4.01 8.17 -1.67
N LYS A 45 -3.35 9.27 -2.02
CA LYS A 45 -3.33 9.76 -3.41
C LYS A 45 -2.51 8.80 -4.27
N ASP A 46 -2.99 8.47 -5.47
CA ASP A 46 -2.20 7.68 -6.41
C ASP A 46 -0.96 8.50 -6.85
N LYS A 47 0.20 7.84 -6.88
CA LYS A 47 1.47 8.48 -7.26
C LYS A 47 1.54 8.84 -8.74
N TYR A 48 0.80 8.14 -9.58
CA TYR A 48 0.76 8.29 -11.03
C TYR A 48 -0.69 8.45 -11.53
N PRO A 49 -1.41 9.49 -11.07
CA PRO A 49 -2.85 9.62 -11.25
C PRO A 49 -3.23 9.64 -12.73
N LYS A 50 -4.34 8.94 -13.06
CA LYS A 50 -4.92 8.86 -14.42
C LYS A 50 -6.23 9.63 -14.59
N ALA A 51 -6.63 10.34 -13.54
CA ALA A 51 -7.80 11.19 -13.47
C ALA A 51 -7.51 12.34 -12.51
N GLN A 52 -8.35 13.38 -12.51
CA GLN A 52 -8.25 14.50 -11.58
C GLN A 52 -8.32 14.03 -10.12
N PHE A 53 -9.20 13.06 -9.85
CA PHE A 53 -9.35 12.39 -8.56
C PHE A 53 -8.98 10.92 -8.73
N HIS A 54 -7.82 10.54 -8.21
CA HIS A 54 -7.35 9.16 -8.23
C HIS A 54 -6.78 8.81 -6.86
N TYR A 55 -7.55 8.03 -6.11
CA TYR A 55 -7.21 7.58 -4.77
C TYR A 55 -7.12 6.06 -4.73
N LEU A 56 -6.28 5.55 -3.85
CA LEU A 56 -6.19 4.15 -3.54
C LEU A 56 -6.74 3.94 -2.13
N VAL A 57 -7.84 3.20 -2.03
CA VAL A 57 -8.39 2.71 -0.75
C VAL A 57 -7.78 1.34 -0.50
N LEU A 58 -6.89 1.24 0.49
CA LEU A 58 -6.06 0.06 0.73
C LEU A 58 -6.40 -0.54 2.10
N PRO A 59 -6.66 -1.86 2.18
CA PRO A 59 -6.85 -2.52 3.46
C PRO A 59 -5.52 -2.65 4.20
N LYS A 60 -5.57 -2.54 5.54
CA LYS A 60 -4.43 -2.91 6.42
C LYS A 60 -4.32 -4.42 6.58
N GLU A 61 -5.41 -5.15 6.38
CA GLU A 61 -5.42 -6.61 6.33
C GLU A 61 -4.71 -7.13 5.07
N ASN A 62 -3.84 -8.12 5.23
CA ASN A 62 -3.07 -8.69 4.12
C ASN A 62 -3.89 -9.71 3.32
N ILE A 63 -4.46 -9.26 2.20
CA ILE A 63 -5.18 -10.08 1.23
C ILE A 63 -4.37 -10.09 -0.07
N HIS A 64 -3.70 -11.20 -0.39
CA HIS A 64 -2.71 -11.22 -1.48
C HIS A 64 -3.34 -11.05 -2.88
N SER A 65 -4.60 -11.42 -3.05
CA SER A 65 -5.33 -11.25 -4.31
C SER A 65 -6.84 -11.32 -4.10
N ILE A 66 -7.60 -10.83 -5.08
CA ILE A 66 -9.07 -10.92 -5.11
C ILE A 66 -9.58 -12.37 -4.97
N TRP A 67 -8.80 -13.37 -5.39
CA TRP A 67 -9.16 -14.79 -5.29
C TRP A 67 -9.09 -15.34 -3.86
N GLN A 68 -8.42 -14.63 -2.95
CA GLN A 68 -8.35 -14.98 -1.53
C GLN A 68 -9.43 -14.29 -0.71
N VAL A 69 -10.32 -13.51 -1.33
CA VAL A 69 -11.45 -12.89 -0.65
C VAL A 69 -12.41 -13.99 -0.15
N LYS A 70 -12.81 -13.87 1.11
CA LYS A 70 -13.69 -14.80 1.82
C LYS A 70 -14.86 -14.02 2.42
N ARG A 71 -15.88 -14.75 2.86
CA ARG A 71 -17.10 -14.16 3.45
C ARG A 71 -16.83 -13.28 4.68
N ASN A 72 -15.79 -13.59 5.47
CA ASN A 72 -15.39 -12.79 6.62
C ASN A 72 -14.78 -11.42 6.23
N HIS A 73 -14.37 -11.22 4.99
CA HIS A 73 -13.90 -9.90 4.52
C HIS A 73 -15.04 -9.00 4.06
N GLN A 74 -16.31 -9.46 4.10
CA GLN A 74 -17.46 -8.68 3.65
C GLN A 74 -17.52 -7.31 4.35
N ASP A 75 -17.41 -7.28 5.68
CA ASP A 75 -17.49 -6.04 6.45
C ASP A 75 -16.36 -5.07 6.11
N LEU A 76 -15.15 -5.58 5.81
CA LEU A 76 -14.02 -4.76 5.37
C LEU A 76 -14.29 -4.15 4.00
N LEU A 77 -14.78 -4.94 3.04
CA LEU A 77 -15.05 -4.47 1.68
C LEU A 77 -16.22 -3.47 1.64
N THR A 78 -17.26 -3.68 2.45
CA THR A 78 -18.35 -2.70 2.61
C THR A 78 -17.81 -1.40 3.20
N HIS A 79 -16.99 -1.47 4.26
CA HIS A 79 -16.36 -0.28 4.85
C HIS A 79 -15.48 0.49 3.83
N MET A 80 -14.69 -0.22 3.03
CA MET A 80 -13.89 0.40 1.96
C MET A 80 -14.77 1.13 0.94
N HIS A 81 -15.92 0.56 0.57
CA HIS A 81 -16.88 1.18 -0.34
C HIS A 81 -17.49 2.44 0.26
N ASP A 82 -17.94 2.39 1.52
CA ASP A 82 -18.55 3.54 2.20
C ASP A 82 -17.56 4.70 2.35
N VAL A 83 -16.29 4.39 2.66
CA VAL A 83 -15.21 5.39 2.69
C VAL A 83 -15.01 6.02 1.31
N ALA A 84 -15.01 5.22 0.24
CA ALA A 84 -14.87 5.72 -1.12
C ALA A 84 -16.05 6.65 -1.49
N HIS A 85 -17.28 6.28 -1.14
CA HIS A 85 -18.47 7.10 -1.40
C HIS A 85 -18.38 8.45 -0.69
N GLY A 86 -18.00 8.45 0.60
CA GLY A 86 -17.81 9.68 1.36
C GLY A 86 -16.70 10.57 0.80
N LEU A 87 -15.65 10.02 0.17
CA LEU A 87 -14.61 10.84 -0.48
C LEU A 87 -15.13 11.57 -1.71
N VAL A 88 -16.02 10.93 -2.48
CA VAL A 88 -16.64 11.52 -3.67
C VAL A 88 -17.64 12.61 -3.27
N GLU A 89 -18.45 12.38 -2.23
CA GLU A 89 -19.42 13.37 -1.74
C GLU A 89 -18.75 14.66 -1.24
N ASN A 90 -17.55 14.56 -0.68
CA ASN A 90 -16.78 15.73 -0.25
C ASN A 90 -16.10 16.49 -1.41
N GLN A 91 -16.18 15.99 -2.64
CA GLN A 91 -15.67 16.64 -3.85
C GLN A 91 -16.80 17.36 -4.58
N THR A 92 -17.34 18.41 -3.96
CA THR A 92 -18.51 19.15 -4.46
C THR A 92 -18.26 20.06 -5.67
N ASP A 93 -17.00 20.30 -6.06
CA ASP A 93 -16.65 21.43 -6.94
C ASP A 93 -16.04 21.03 -8.29
N HIS A 94 -16.36 19.83 -8.81
CA HIS A 94 -15.78 19.35 -10.06
C HIS A 94 -16.85 18.99 -11.08
N GLU A 95 -17.06 19.91 -12.02
CA GLU A 95 -17.84 19.65 -13.23
C GLU A 95 -17.14 18.58 -14.08
N PHE A 96 -17.85 17.50 -14.39
CA PHE A 96 -17.47 16.63 -15.49
C PHE A 96 -17.65 17.41 -16.80
N MET A 97 -16.57 18.01 -17.30
CA MET A 97 -16.55 18.66 -18.62
C MET A 97 -16.73 17.64 -19.75
#